data_AF-A0A2W0APN8-F1
#
_entry.id   AF-A0A2W0APN8-F1
#
_cell.length_a   1.000
_cell.length_b   1.000
_cell.length_c   1.000
_cell.angle_alpha   90.00
_cell.angle_beta   90.00
_cell.angle_gamma   90.00
#
_symmetry.space_group_name_H-M   'P 1'
#
loop_
_entity.id
_entity.type
_entity.pdbx_description
1 polymer ?
#
loop_
_entity_poly.entity_id
_entity_poly.type
_entity_poly.pdbx_seq_one_letter_code
_entity_poly.pdbx_strand_id
1 'polypeptide(L)' 'PQSAILSAVIFNALIIVALIPLALRGVKYRAMGAAALLRNNLLIYGMGGIIIPFIGIKLIDLVITRVGMA' A
#
# COMPACT_ATOMS: atom_id res chain seq x y z
N PRO A 1 -0.39 19.68 10.38
CA PRO A 1 -0.87 18.47 11.11
C PRO A 1 -2.20 17.90 10.59
N GLN A 2 -3.22 18.72 10.35
CA GLN A 2 -4.52 18.25 9.84
C GLN A 2 -4.44 17.61 8.45
N SER A 3 -3.62 18.17 7.53
CA SER A 3 -3.39 17.58 6.19
C SER A 3 -2.86 16.15 6.25
N ALA A 4 -1.94 15.86 7.18
CA ALA A 4 -1.35 14.52 7.31
C ALA A 4 -2.37 13.48 7.79
N ILE A 5 -3.25 13.86 8.72
CA ILE A 5 -4.31 12.98 9.23
C ILE A 5 -5.33 12.72 8.12
N LEU A 6 -5.77 13.76 7.39
CA LEU A 6 -6.70 13.62 6.27
C LEU A 6 -6.11 12.74 5.15
N SER A 7 -4.85 12.98 4.77
CA SER A 7 -4.15 12.17 3.76
C SER A 7 -4.03 10.70 4.18
N ALA A 8 -3.77 10.42 5.46
CA ALA A 8 -3.73 9.05 5.98
C ALA A 8 -5.10 8.35 5.93
N VAL A 9 -6.19 9.06 6.24
CA VAL A 9 -7.56 8.52 6.16
C VAL A 9 -7.97 8.27 4.71
N ILE A 10 -7.71 9.22 3.81
CA ILE A 10 -7.99 9.08 2.37
C ILE A 10 -7.18 7.91 1.79
N PHE A 11 -5.90 7.79 2.14
CA PHE A 11 -5.08 6.67 1.69
C PHE A 11 -5.64 5.32 2.15
N ASN A 12 -6.07 5.21 3.42
CA ASN A 12 -6.69 3.97 3.92
C ASN A 12 -7.97 3.61 3.15
N ALA A 13 -8.81 4.59 2.81
CA ALA A 13 -10.01 4.34 2.00
C ALA A 13 -9.66 3.83 0.58
N LEU A 14 -8.64 4.42 -0.05
CA LEU A 14 -8.21 4.03 -1.41
C LEU A 14 -7.47 2.69 -1.44
N ILE A 15 -6.60 2.43 -0.46
CA ILE A 15 -5.76 1.22 -0.45
C ILE A 15 -6.61 -0.05 -0.26
N ILE A 16 -7.70 0.02 0.52
CA ILE A 16 -8.63 -1.10 0.68
C ILE A 16 -9.25 -1.45 -0.68
N VAL A 17 -9.79 -0.47 -1.40
CA VAL A 17 -10.42 -0.68 -2.72
C VAL A 17 -9.40 -1.25 -3.71
N ALA A 18 -8.16 -0.76 -3.70
CA ALA A 18 -7.08 -1.26 -4.55
C ALA A 18 -6.66 -2.70 -4.22
N LEU A 19 -6.75 -3.11 -2.94
CA LEU A 19 -6.37 -4.44 -2.48
C LEU A 19 -7.47 -5.50 -2.65
N ILE A 20 -8.76 -5.12 -2.72
CA ILE A 20 -9.87 -6.04 -3.00
C ILE A 20 -9.62 -6.94 -4.22
N PRO A 21 -9.27 -6.42 -5.43
CA PRO A 21 -9.01 -7.28 -6.58
C PRO A 21 -7.79 -8.17 -6.39
N LEU A 22 -6.79 -7.74 -5.62
CA LEU A 22 -5.63 -8.57 -5.28
C LEU A 22 -6.03 -9.73 -4.35
N ALA A 23 -6.89 -9.47 -3.37
CA ALA A 23 -7.44 -10.49 -2.48
C ALA A 23 -8.29 -11.51 -3.23
N LEU A 24 -9.09 -11.07 -4.21
CA LEU A 24 -9.94 -11.95 -5.02
C LEU A 24 -9.16 -12.81 -6.02
N ARG A 25 -8.07 -12.29 -6.61
CA ARG A 25 -7.23 -13.05 -7.55
C ARG A 25 -6.38 -14.11 -6.88
N GLY A 26 -6.17 -13.99 -5.57
CA GLY A 26 -5.27 -14.86 -4.81
C GLY A 26 -3.80 -14.67 -5.20
N VAL A 27 -2.91 -15.10 -4.31
CA VAL A 27 -1.47 -15.05 -4.57
C VAL A 27 -1.05 -16.33 -5.27
N LYS A 28 -0.42 -16.23 -6.45
CA LYS A 28 0.11 -17.40 -7.17
C LYS A 28 1.12 -18.15 -6.30
N TYR A 29 0.72 -19.30 -5.78
CA TYR A 29 1.61 -20.16 -5.00
C TYR A 29 2.65 -20.82 -5.93
N ARG A 30 3.93 -20.66 -5.63
CA ARG A 30 5.02 -21.40 -6.29
C ARG A 30 5.51 -22.48 -5.33
N ALA A 31 5.61 -23.72 -5.81
CA ALA A 31 6.23 -24.82 -5.09
C ALA A 31 7.73 -24.55 -4.92
N MET A 32 8.08 -23.83 -3.85
CA MET A 32 9.44 -23.61 -3.39
C MET A 32 9.51 -24.09 -1.94
N GLY A 33 10.70 -24.46 -1.47
CA GLY A 33 10.89 -24.84 -0.06
C GLY A 33 10.34 -23.76 0.87
N ALA A 34 9.65 -24.17 1.95
CA ALA A 34 8.89 -23.28 2.83
C ALA A 34 9.72 -22.08 3.33
N ALA A 35 11.00 -22.30 3.67
CA ALA A 35 11.91 -21.24 4.11
C ALA A 35 12.22 -20.22 3.00
N ALA A 36 12.41 -20.67 1.76
CA ALA A 36 12.66 -19.79 0.63
C ALA A 36 11.41 -19.00 0.23
N LEU A 37 10.23 -19.63 0.30
CA LEU A 37 8.95 -18.98 0.05
C LEU A 37 8.67 -17.89 1.09
N LEU A 38 8.83 -18.21 2.38
CA LEU A 38 8.62 -17.25 3.48
C LEU A 38 9.54 -16.02 3.34
N ARG A 39 10.83 -16.25 3.06
CA ARG A 39 11.80 -15.15 2.87
C ARG A 39 11.39 -14.22 1.72
N ASN A 40 11.02 -14.78 0.57
CA ASN A 40 10.62 -13.99 -0.58
C ASN A 40 9.29 -13.25 -0.33
N ASN A 41 8.36 -13.89 0.38
CA ASN A 41 7.07 -13.29 0.74
C ASN A 41 7.27 -12.12 1.72
N LEU A 42 8.12 -12.30 2.73
CA LEU A 42 8.48 -11.23 3.68
C LEU A 42 9.21 -10.08 2.99
N LEU A 43 10.14 -10.35 2.08
CA LEU A 43 10.83 -9.30 1.35
C LEU A 43 9.86 -8.51 0.46
N ILE A 44 9.01 -9.17 -0.32
CA ILE A 44 8.12 -8.49 -1.27
C ILE A 44 6.93 -7.84 -0.57
N TYR A 45 6.17 -8.60 0.22
CA TYR A 45 4.95 -8.09 0.87
C TYR A 45 5.25 -7.30 2.14
N GLY A 46 6.36 -7.58 2.83
CA GLY A 46 6.80 -6.78 3.97
C GLY A 46 7.38 -5.43 3.53
N MET A 47 8.39 -5.42 2.63
CA MET A 47 8.88 -4.13 2.12
C MET A 47 7.82 -3.39 1.31
N GLY A 48 7.06 -4.08 0.48
CA GLY A 48 5.95 -3.49 -0.26
C GLY A 48 4.93 -2.85 0.69
N GLY A 49 4.54 -3.55 1.75
CA GLY A 49 3.61 -3.05 2.77
C GLY A 49 4.11 -1.82 3.52
N ILE A 50 5.43 -1.63 3.65
CA ILE A 50 6.02 -0.43 4.25
C ILE A 50 6.16 0.69 3.21
N ILE A 51 6.63 0.39 2.01
CA ILE A 51 6.96 1.42 1.00
C ILE A 51 5.68 2.01 0.37
N ILE A 52 4.69 1.17 0.05
CA ILE A 52 3.44 1.57 -0.60
C ILE A 52 2.69 2.68 0.17
N PRO A 53 2.43 2.57 1.50
CA PRO A 53 1.70 3.61 2.23
C PRO A 53 2.43 4.94 2.30
N PHE A 54 3.76 4.92 2.49
CA PHE A 54 4.54 6.16 2.55
C PHE A 54 4.51 6.90 1.22
N ILE A 55 4.68 6.19 0.10
CA ILE A 55 4.59 6.79 -1.24
C ILE A 55 3.16 7.25 -1.53
N GLY A 56 2.15 6.43 -1.23
CA GLY A 56 0.75 6.74 -1.50
C GLY A 56 0.24 7.96 -0.74
N ILE A 57 0.51 8.06 0.57
CA ILE A 57 0.12 9.22 1.39
C ILE A 57 0.80 10.48 0.86
N LYS A 58 2.11 10.42 0.53
CA LYS A 58 2.84 11.57 0.02
C LYS A 58 2.33 12.04 -1.35
N LEU A 59 1.94 11.12 -2.23
CA LEU A 59 1.33 11.48 -3.51
C LEU A 59 -0.05 12.11 -3.32
N ILE A 60 -0.88 11.57 -2.42
CA ILE A 60 -2.20 12.13 -2.10
C ILE A 60 -2.06 13.54 -1.52
N ASP A 61 -1.17 13.72 -0.54
CA ASP A 61 -0.90 15.02 0.08
C ASP A 61 -0.45 16.04 -0.98
N LEU A 62 0.47 15.65 -1.87
CA LEU A 62 1.00 16.53 -2.93
C LEU A 62 -0.06 16.88 -3.98
N VAL A 63 -0.96 15.95 -4.32
CA VAL A 63 -2.11 16.21 -5.20
C VAL A 63 -3.10 17.17 -4.52
N ILE A 64 -3.43 16.95 -3.24
CA ILE A 64 -4.35 17.82 -2.48
C ILE A 64 -3.77 19.24 -2.36
N THR A 65 -2.47 19.36 -2.06
CA THR A 65 -1.79 20.66 -2.01
C THR A 65 -1.73 21.35 -3.38
N ARG A 66 -1.50 20.61 -4.47
CA ARG A 66 -1.46 21.18 -5.84
C ARG A 66 -2.84 21.57 -6.39
N VAL A 67 -3.89 20.87 -6.00
CA VAL A 67 -5.27 21.17 -6.42
C VAL A 67 -5.85 22.38 -5.64
N GLY A 68 -5.12 22.92 -4.67
CA GLY A 68 -5.47 24.19 -4.01
C GLY A 68 -6.51 24.08 -2.91
N MET A 69 -6.62 22.91 -2.27
CA MET A 69 -7.49 22.70 -1.10
C MET A 69 -6.79 22.97 0.25
N ALA A 70 -5.71 23.75 0.26
CA ALA A 70 -5.04 24.27 1.46
C ALA A 70 -4.22 25.53 1.14
#